data_AF-A0A7N2KML1-F1
#
_entry.id   AF-A0A7N2KML1-F1
#
_cell.length_a   1.000
_cell.length_b   1.000
_cell.length_c   1.000
_cell.angle_alpha   90.00
_cell.angle_beta   90.00
_cell.angle_gamma   90.00
#
_symmetry.space_group_name_H-M   'P 1'
#
loop_
_entity.id
_entity.type
_entity.pdbx_description
1 polymer ?
#
loop_
_entity_poly.entity_id
_entity_poly.type
_entity_poly.pdbx_seq_one_letter_code
_entity_poly.pdbx_strand_id
1 'polypeptide(L)'
;MNSPMFSFQWLPFVFLIFLSSVSAALINIPRPESYTTFRQRYVINSKYWGGATSNTPILAYFGAEAPLDGALCDIGFLADNAQQFQALILYIEHRYYGKSIPFRTREEAFRNASTLGYFNSAQAIADYAEIITHVKETRHANNSPVIVIGGSYGGMLASWFRLKYPHVALGALASSAPILYFDDITPQNGYYSIVSKDFKANSVTLASATHRKIRKMSDGTDTQVKVQIVNKCKEASETCYQTIKKSWSEIDKAASQPGGLSSLTKEFKTCRPLTKSSELKAYLKKMYAHVAQYNHPPDYPVTIVCSGIDGAPSNASILEKIFVGLVAYRRNSSCYVDEPRSIPETS
;
A
#
# COMPACT_ATOMS: atom_id res chain seq x y z
N MET A 1 -7.57 -10.10 -76.80
CA MET A 1 -7.03 -8.77 -76.46
C MET A 1 -6.98 -8.66 -74.95
N ASN A 2 -5.82 -8.27 -74.43
CA ASN A 2 -5.37 -8.43 -73.03
C ASN A 2 -6.11 -7.56 -72.00
N SER A 3 -6.51 -8.20 -70.89
CA SER A 3 -6.51 -7.90 -69.43
C SER A 3 -6.38 -6.44 -68.86
N PRO A 4 -6.54 -6.21 -67.53
CA PRO A 4 -7.80 -5.98 -66.79
C PRO A 4 -7.71 -4.79 -65.80
N MET A 5 -8.77 -4.39 -65.06
CA MET A 5 -8.58 -3.75 -63.74
C MET A 5 -9.83 -3.75 -62.82
N PHE A 6 -9.70 -4.57 -61.77
CA PHE A 6 -10.16 -4.43 -60.38
C PHE A 6 -11.47 -3.70 -60.02
N SER A 7 -12.41 -4.51 -59.51
CA SER A 7 -13.44 -4.11 -58.56
C SER A 7 -12.80 -3.76 -57.20
N PHE A 8 -13.01 -2.53 -56.72
CA PHE A 8 -12.72 -2.14 -55.34
C PHE A 8 -14.04 -2.00 -54.57
N GLN A 9 -14.22 -2.94 -53.65
CA GLN A 9 -15.29 -3.01 -52.68
C GLN A 9 -15.04 -1.95 -51.61
N TRP A 10 -15.92 -0.96 -51.49
CA TRP A 10 -15.88 0.02 -50.40
C TRP A 10 -16.34 -0.65 -49.09
N LEU A 11 -15.39 -0.96 -48.20
CA LEU A 11 -15.63 -1.27 -46.80
C LEU A 11 -15.48 0.01 -45.96
N PRO A 12 -16.38 0.29 -45.01
CA PRO A 12 -16.27 1.45 -44.14
C PRO A 12 -15.27 1.13 -43.02
N PHE A 13 -14.01 1.53 -43.17
CA PHE A 13 -13.10 1.63 -42.03
C PHE A 13 -13.39 2.94 -41.28
N VAL A 14 -14.50 2.95 -40.55
CA VAL A 14 -14.72 3.93 -39.49
C VAL A 14 -13.80 3.56 -38.33
N PHE A 15 -12.73 4.35 -38.20
CA PHE A 15 -12.12 4.79 -36.95
C PHE A 15 -12.49 3.99 -35.68
N LEU A 16 -11.62 3.05 -35.32
CA LEU A 16 -11.51 2.54 -33.96
C LEU A 16 -10.08 2.81 -33.46
N ILE A 17 -9.76 4.10 -33.34
CA ILE A 17 -8.62 4.54 -32.53
C ILE A 17 -9.08 4.52 -31.07
N PHE A 18 -8.94 3.37 -30.40
CA PHE A 18 -8.77 3.40 -28.94
C PHE A 18 -7.33 3.86 -28.68
N LEU A 19 -7.11 5.17 -28.66
CA LEU A 19 -5.95 5.74 -27.96
C LEU A 19 -6.14 5.37 -26.49
N SER A 20 -5.38 4.39 -25.99
CA SER A 20 -5.41 4.14 -24.55
C SER A 20 -4.94 5.41 -23.86
N SER A 21 -5.82 6.01 -23.05
CA SER A 21 -5.49 7.21 -22.27
C SER A 21 -4.43 6.95 -21.21
N VAL A 22 -4.10 5.67 -20.98
CA VAL A 22 -3.00 5.20 -20.14
C VAL A 22 -1.83 4.78 -21.02
N SER A 23 -0.64 5.27 -20.70
CA SER A 23 0.61 4.90 -21.38
C SER A 23 1.72 4.66 -20.35
N ALA A 24 2.45 3.56 -20.50
CA ALA A 24 3.63 3.25 -19.70
C ALA A 24 4.89 3.56 -20.51
N ALA A 25 5.87 4.20 -19.89
CA ALA A 25 7.12 4.59 -20.54
C ALA A 25 8.32 4.37 -19.61
N LEU A 26 9.51 4.41 -20.21
CA LEU A 26 10.78 4.30 -19.52
C LEU A 26 11.61 5.54 -19.83
N ILE A 27 12.15 6.18 -18.81
CA ILE A 27 13.15 7.26 -18.96
C ILE A 27 14.53 6.73 -18.57
N ASN A 28 15.58 7.25 -19.22
CA ASN A 28 16.96 6.98 -18.85
C ASN A 28 17.40 7.95 -17.74
N ILE A 29 17.63 7.44 -16.53
CA ILE A 29 18.09 8.26 -15.40
C ILE A 29 19.60 8.10 -15.19
N PRO A 30 20.39 9.21 -15.16
CA PRO A 30 21.83 9.16 -14.91
C PRO A 30 22.19 8.62 -13.52
N ARG A 31 23.33 7.94 -13.43
CA ARG A 31 23.93 7.60 -12.13
C ARG A 31 24.82 8.74 -11.64
N PRO A 32 24.77 9.13 -10.36
CA PRO A 32 25.50 10.28 -9.80
C PRO A 32 27.00 10.34 -10.12
N GLU A 33 27.65 9.18 -10.29
CA GLU A 33 29.10 9.08 -10.53
C GLU A 33 29.44 8.51 -11.92
N SER A 34 28.46 8.38 -12.82
CA SER A 34 28.69 7.78 -14.14
C SER A 34 27.66 8.24 -15.18
N TYR A 35 28.10 8.45 -16.41
CA TYR A 35 27.23 8.73 -17.58
C TYR A 35 26.29 7.58 -17.97
N THR A 36 26.30 6.50 -17.20
CA THR A 36 25.47 5.34 -17.43
C THR A 36 24.09 5.58 -16.85
N THR A 37 23.07 5.35 -17.68
CA THR A 37 21.68 5.53 -17.31
C THR A 37 20.98 4.20 -17.12
N PHE A 38 19.88 4.18 -16.38
CA PHE A 38 18.97 3.04 -16.37
C PHE A 38 17.55 3.45 -16.71
N ARG A 39 16.76 2.47 -17.18
CA ARG A 39 15.37 2.67 -17.56
C ARG A 39 14.46 2.58 -16.33
N GLN A 40 13.83 3.69 -15.98
CA GLN A 40 12.85 3.76 -14.88
C GLN A 40 11.43 3.90 -15.41
N ARG A 41 10.53 3.07 -14.88
CA ARG A 41 9.14 2.98 -15.31
C ARG A 41 8.30 4.08 -14.70
N TYR A 42 7.51 4.71 -15.54
CA TYR A 42 6.41 5.57 -15.12
C TYR A 42 5.19 5.32 -16.00
N VAL A 43 4.01 5.67 -15.49
CA VAL A 43 2.72 5.51 -16.18
C VAL A 43 1.98 6.82 -16.13
N ILE A 44 1.50 7.27 -17.29
CA ILE A 44 0.66 8.46 -17.42
C ILE A 44 -0.76 8.03 -17.73
N ASN A 45 -1.73 8.64 -17.06
CA ASN A 45 -3.14 8.58 -17.45
C ASN A 45 -3.64 10.00 -17.75
N SER A 46 -3.97 10.23 -19.02
CA SER A 46 -4.44 11.52 -19.55
C SER A 46 -5.94 11.54 -19.84
N LYS A 47 -6.72 10.57 -19.33
CA LYS A 47 -8.16 10.43 -19.63
C LYS A 47 -8.97 11.70 -19.37
N TYR A 48 -8.66 12.39 -18.28
CA TYR A 48 -9.36 13.60 -17.85
C TYR A 48 -8.50 14.86 -17.96
N TRP A 49 -7.31 14.76 -18.55
CA TRP A 49 -6.36 15.85 -18.55
C TRP A 49 -6.83 17.00 -19.45
N GLY A 50 -7.03 18.19 -18.88
CA GLY A 50 -7.48 19.39 -19.60
C GLY A 50 -6.45 20.04 -20.53
N GLY A 51 -5.29 19.40 -20.71
CA GLY A 51 -4.23 19.83 -21.61
C GLY A 51 -3.28 20.88 -21.02
N ALA A 52 -2.14 21.06 -21.69
CA ALA A 52 -1.06 21.94 -21.25
C ALA A 52 -1.45 23.44 -21.23
N THR A 53 -2.27 23.88 -22.18
CA THR A 53 -2.69 25.30 -22.31
C THR A 53 -3.56 25.77 -21.16
N SER A 54 -4.22 24.84 -20.47
CA SER A 54 -5.15 25.11 -19.38
C SER A 54 -4.47 25.13 -18.00
N ASN A 55 -3.14 24.94 -17.95
CA ASN A 55 -2.34 24.84 -16.73
C ASN A 55 -2.93 23.88 -15.68
N THR A 56 -3.58 22.81 -16.12
CA THR A 56 -4.19 21.84 -15.21
C THR A 56 -3.13 21.07 -14.42
N PRO A 57 -3.43 20.67 -13.17
CA PRO A 57 -2.46 20.05 -12.30
C PRO A 57 -1.99 18.68 -12.79
N ILE A 58 -0.77 18.32 -12.39
CA ILE A 58 -0.25 16.96 -12.46
C ILE A 58 -0.34 16.37 -11.05
N LEU A 59 -1.08 15.26 -10.92
CA LEU A 59 -1.13 14.46 -9.69
C LEU A 59 -0.10 13.33 -9.82
N ALA A 60 1.04 13.49 -9.16
CA ALA A 60 2.18 12.59 -9.26
C ALA A 60 2.21 11.61 -8.08
N TYR A 61 1.91 10.33 -8.30
CA TYR A 61 2.05 9.28 -7.31
C TYR A 61 3.47 8.72 -7.26
N PHE A 62 4.05 8.71 -6.07
CA PHE A 62 5.35 8.10 -5.81
C PHE A 62 5.18 6.65 -5.40
N GLY A 63 5.62 5.75 -6.29
CA GLY A 63 5.75 4.33 -5.98
C GLY A 63 6.67 4.12 -4.78
N ALA A 64 6.30 3.17 -3.94
CA ALA A 64 7.01 2.92 -2.69
C ALA A 64 7.80 1.60 -2.82
N GLU A 65 7.66 0.71 -1.85
CA GLU A 65 8.39 -0.56 -1.71
C GLU A 65 7.82 -1.73 -2.54
N ALA A 66 7.27 -1.46 -3.73
CA ALA A 66 6.60 -2.47 -4.54
C ALA A 66 6.59 -2.17 -6.05
N PRO A 67 6.38 -3.19 -6.91
CA PRO A 67 6.09 -2.99 -8.33
C PRO A 67 4.85 -2.11 -8.53
N LEU A 68 4.89 -1.25 -9.55
CA LEU A 68 3.82 -0.30 -9.83
C LEU A 68 2.51 -0.96 -10.31
N ASP A 69 2.54 -2.19 -10.82
CA ASP A 69 1.39 -2.84 -11.44
C ASP A 69 0.18 -2.94 -10.49
N GLY A 70 0.39 -3.19 -9.19
CA GLY A 70 -0.69 -3.23 -8.19
C GLY A 70 -1.26 -1.84 -7.87
N ALA A 71 -0.39 -0.84 -7.76
CA ALA A 71 -0.75 0.52 -7.39
C ALA A 71 -1.70 1.21 -8.39
N LEU A 72 -1.71 0.78 -9.66
CA LEU A 72 -2.61 1.33 -10.69
C LEU A 72 -4.08 1.00 -10.43
N CYS A 73 -4.36 -0.14 -9.77
CA CYS A 73 -5.72 -0.59 -9.46
C CYS A 73 -6.15 -0.19 -8.04
N ASP A 74 -5.22 -0.21 -7.09
CA ASP A 74 -5.56 -0.05 -5.67
C ASP A 74 -5.75 1.41 -5.24
N ILE A 75 -5.22 2.37 -6.00
CA ILE A 75 -5.17 3.78 -5.60
C ILE A 75 -6.22 4.59 -6.37
N GLY A 76 -7.47 4.50 -5.91
CA GLY A 76 -8.62 5.21 -6.49
C GLY A 76 -8.53 6.74 -6.39
N PHE A 77 -7.92 7.27 -5.33
CA PHE A 77 -7.90 8.71 -5.02
C PHE A 77 -7.46 9.59 -6.20
N LEU A 78 -6.43 9.18 -6.95
CA LEU A 78 -5.95 9.98 -8.08
C LEU A 78 -6.97 10.00 -9.21
N ALA A 79 -7.56 8.85 -9.55
CA ALA A 79 -8.56 8.74 -10.59
C ALA A 79 -9.87 9.46 -10.22
N ASP A 80 -10.31 9.33 -8.97
CA ASP A 80 -11.54 9.94 -8.44
C ASP A 80 -11.48 11.48 -8.50
N ASN A 81 -10.30 12.06 -8.30
CA ASN A 81 -10.09 13.50 -8.30
C ASN A 81 -9.66 14.05 -9.68
N ALA A 82 -9.15 13.21 -10.57
CA ALA A 82 -8.62 13.66 -11.86
C ALA A 82 -9.69 14.31 -12.75
N GLN A 83 -10.95 13.86 -12.68
CA GLN A 83 -12.04 14.49 -13.44
C GLN A 83 -12.33 15.91 -12.95
N GLN A 84 -12.43 16.11 -11.64
CA GLN A 84 -12.74 17.41 -11.04
C GLN A 84 -11.63 18.43 -11.30
N PHE A 85 -10.37 18.02 -11.18
CA PHE A 85 -9.22 18.90 -11.41
C PHE A 85 -8.74 18.94 -12.86
N GLN A 86 -9.36 18.16 -13.75
CA GLN A 86 -8.90 17.94 -15.12
C GLN A 86 -7.41 17.56 -15.17
N ALA A 87 -6.98 16.75 -14.21
CA ALA A 87 -5.56 16.54 -13.91
C ALA A 87 -4.91 15.49 -14.82
N LEU A 88 -3.61 15.65 -15.06
CA LEU A 88 -2.76 14.58 -15.57
C LEU A 88 -2.35 13.68 -14.41
N ILE A 89 -2.60 12.39 -14.49
CA ILE A 89 -2.11 11.45 -13.49
C ILE A 89 -0.76 10.91 -13.94
N LEU A 90 0.23 10.95 -13.05
CA LEU A 90 1.57 10.40 -13.27
C LEU A 90 1.90 9.44 -12.12
N TYR A 91 2.11 8.17 -12.42
CA TYR A 91 2.62 7.19 -11.47
C TYR A 91 4.09 6.92 -11.75
N ILE A 92 4.95 6.97 -10.74
CA ILE A 92 6.39 6.78 -10.90
C ILE A 92 6.84 5.57 -10.09
N GLU A 93 7.45 4.58 -10.74
CA GLU A 93 7.96 3.39 -10.05
C GLU A 93 9.27 3.71 -9.32
N HIS A 94 9.41 3.21 -8.11
CA HIS A 94 10.64 3.36 -7.34
C HIS A 94 11.77 2.53 -7.95
N ARG A 95 12.98 3.09 -8.00
CA ARG A 95 14.19 2.33 -8.35
C ARG A 95 14.32 1.06 -7.50
N TYR A 96 14.85 -0.03 -8.06
CA TYR A 96 14.99 -1.37 -7.43
C TYR A 96 13.70 -2.17 -7.24
N TYR A 97 12.54 -1.61 -7.62
CA TYR A 97 11.26 -2.31 -7.58
C TYR A 97 10.66 -2.50 -8.98
N GLY A 98 9.86 -3.55 -9.12
CA GLY A 98 9.18 -3.89 -10.37
C GLY A 98 10.13 -3.98 -11.56
N LYS A 99 9.92 -3.12 -12.55
CA LYS A 99 10.68 -3.10 -13.81
C LYS A 99 11.81 -2.05 -13.81
N SER A 100 11.96 -1.30 -12.71
CA SER A 100 12.88 -0.17 -12.58
C SER A 100 14.20 -0.58 -11.91
N ILE A 101 14.98 -1.43 -12.58
CA ILE A 101 16.20 -2.02 -12.01
C ILE A 101 17.47 -1.40 -12.63
N PRO A 102 18.32 -0.68 -11.85
CA PRO A 102 19.45 0.07 -12.40
C PRO A 102 20.56 -0.73 -13.09
N PHE A 103 20.73 -2.00 -12.72
CA PHE A 103 21.84 -2.86 -13.18
C PHE A 103 21.36 -3.99 -14.09
N ARG A 104 20.32 -3.73 -14.91
CA ARG A 104 19.67 -4.70 -15.82
C ARG A 104 18.94 -5.86 -15.14
N THR A 105 19.59 -6.55 -14.21
CA THR A 105 19.00 -7.66 -13.45
C THR A 105 18.99 -7.36 -11.94
N ARG A 106 18.05 -8.01 -11.24
CA ARG A 106 17.92 -7.86 -9.79
C ARG A 106 19.13 -8.45 -9.08
N GLU A 107 19.63 -9.59 -9.56
CA GLU A 107 20.81 -10.26 -8.99
C GLU A 107 22.05 -9.37 -9.05
N GLU A 108 22.23 -8.62 -10.14
CA GLU A 108 23.34 -7.66 -10.25
C GLU A 108 23.11 -6.43 -9.35
N ALA A 109 21.90 -5.89 -9.34
CA ALA A 109 21.58 -4.70 -8.54
C ALA A 109 21.79 -4.92 -7.04
N PHE A 110 21.52 -6.14 -6.55
CA PHE A 110 21.65 -6.52 -5.15
C PHE A 110 22.96 -7.27 -4.82
N ARG A 111 23.91 -7.36 -5.76
CA ARG A 111 25.12 -8.18 -5.61
C ARG A 111 26.05 -7.74 -4.49
N ASN A 112 26.31 -6.44 -4.36
CA ASN A 112 27.30 -5.91 -3.43
C ASN A 112 26.96 -4.47 -2.97
N ALA A 113 27.73 -3.96 -2.00
CA ALA A 113 27.51 -2.63 -1.44
C ALA A 113 27.62 -1.50 -2.47
N SER A 114 28.48 -1.65 -3.49
CA SER A 114 28.65 -0.63 -4.55
C SER A 114 27.41 -0.52 -5.44
N THR A 115 26.77 -1.63 -5.77
CA THR A 115 25.51 -1.61 -6.54
C THR A 115 24.32 -1.25 -5.67
N LEU A 116 24.30 -1.68 -4.41
CA LEU A 116 23.24 -1.34 -3.44
C LEU A 116 23.31 0.11 -2.95
N GLY A 117 24.45 0.78 -3.05
CA GLY A 117 24.61 2.17 -2.61
C GLY A 117 23.63 3.14 -3.28
N TYR A 118 23.17 2.84 -4.50
CA TYR A 118 22.16 3.63 -5.21
C TYR A 118 20.72 3.34 -4.78
N PHE A 119 20.49 2.34 -3.92
CA PHE A 119 19.18 1.99 -3.38
C PHE A 119 18.89 2.76 -2.09
N ASN A 120 18.58 4.05 -2.23
CA ASN A 120 18.24 4.92 -1.11
C ASN A 120 17.20 5.98 -1.50
N SER A 121 16.57 6.58 -0.49
CA SER A 121 15.47 7.54 -0.67
C SER A 121 15.92 8.85 -1.32
N ALA A 122 17.12 9.35 -1.01
CA ALA A 122 17.66 10.58 -1.61
C ALA A 122 17.80 10.45 -3.14
N GLN A 123 18.27 9.29 -3.57
CA GLN A 123 18.39 8.94 -4.97
C GLN A 123 17.03 8.72 -5.65
N ALA A 124 16.05 8.14 -4.94
CA ALA A 124 14.70 7.95 -5.47
C ALA A 124 13.95 9.27 -5.67
N ILE A 125 14.04 10.21 -4.73
CA ILE A 125 13.41 11.54 -4.91
C ILE A 125 14.07 12.36 -6.02
N ALA A 126 15.37 12.16 -6.27
CA ALA A 126 16.04 12.78 -7.42
C ALA A 126 15.49 12.23 -8.75
N ASP A 127 15.26 10.92 -8.85
CA ASP A 127 14.62 10.32 -10.03
C ASP A 127 13.24 10.91 -10.30
N TYR A 128 12.45 11.09 -9.24
CA TYR A 128 11.11 11.62 -9.37
C TYR A 128 11.12 13.05 -9.88
N ALA A 129 12.10 13.86 -9.49
CA ALA A 129 12.25 15.23 -9.97
C ALA A 129 12.58 15.24 -11.48
N GLU A 130 13.49 14.36 -11.90
CA GLU A 130 13.85 14.20 -13.31
C GLU A 130 12.65 13.72 -14.15
N ILE A 131 11.92 12.72 -13.67
CA ILE A 131 10.74 12.18 -14.37
C ILE A 131 9.64 13.23 -14.48
N ILE A 132 9.34 13.96 -13.41
CA ILE A 132 8.34 15.03 -13.44
C ILE A 132 8.75 16.11 -14.45
N THR A 133 10.02 16.53 -14.44
CA THR A 133 10.54 17.54 -15.36
C THR A 133 10.44 17.08 -16.81
N HIS A 134 10.90 15.87 -17.10
CA HIS A 134 10.79 15.25 -18.41
C HIS A 134 9.33 15.16 -18.91
N VAL A 135 8.40 14.77 -18.03
CA VAL A 135 6.98 14.68 -18.38
C VAL A 135 6.39 16.06 -18.66
N LYS A 136 6.76 17.09 -17.87
CA LYS A 136 6.34 18.47 -18.12
C LYS A 136 6.82 18.97 -19.48
N GLU A 137 8.08 18.74 -19.81
CA GLU A 137 8.66 19.14 -21.11
C GLU A 137 8.00 18.41 -22.28
N THR A 138 7.93 17.08 -22.20
CA THR A 138 7.40 16.22 -23.28
C THR A 138 5.92 16.47 -23.56
N ARG A 139 5.18 16.94 -22.55
CA ARG A 139 3.75 17.26 -22.66
C ARG A 139 3.48 18.75 -22.81
N HIS A 140 4.51 19.58 -22.94
CA HIS A 140 4.42 21.05 -22.96
C HIS A 140 3.71 21.65 -21.73
N ALA A 141 3.66 20.91 -20.62
CA ALA A 141 2.97 21.25 -19.38
C ALA A 141 3.85 22.01 -18.39
N ASN A 142 4.74 22.88 -18.88
CA ASN A 142 5.77 23.55 -18.07
C ASN A 142 5.18 24.39 -16.92
N ASN A 143 4.01 24.98 -17.14
CA ASN A 143 3.30 25.81 -16.17
C ASN A 143 2.30 25.03 -15.32
N SER A 144 2.08 23.73 -15.58
CA SER A 144 1.19 22.91 -14.77
C SER A 144 1.73 22.77 -13.35
N PRO A 145 0.89 23.03 -12.33
CA PRO A 145 1.27 22.79 -10.93
C PRO A 145 1.34 21.30 -10.65
N VAL A 146 2.29 20.87 -9.84
CA VAL A 146 2.46 19.45 -9.50
C VAL A 146 2.12 19.23 -8.02
N ILE A 147 1.23 18.29 -7.74
CA ILE A 147 0.97 17.79 -6.38
C ILE A 147 1.49 16.36 -6.29
N VAL A 148 2.44 16.12 -5.39
CA VAL A 148 3.02 14.79 -5.19
C VAL A 148 2.26 14.03 -4.11
N ILE A 149 2.01 12.76 -4.33
CA ILE A 149 1.11 11.94 -3.51
C ILE A 149 1.80 10.61 -3.21
N GLY A 150 1.69 10.14 -1.97
CA GLY A 150 2.21 8.83 -1.61
C GLY A 150 1.61 8.29 -0.33
N GLY A 151 1.63 6.97 -0.17
CA GLY A 151 1.21 6.26 1.03
C GLY A 151 2.38 5.53 1.69
N SER A 152 2.36 5.33 3.01
CA SER A 152 3.43 4.63 3.73
C SER A 152 4.81 5.28 3.45
N TYR A 153 5.82 4.51 3.06
CA TYR A 153 7.12 5.01 2.60
C TYR A 153 6.99 5.96 1.40
N GLY A 154 6.07 5.71 0.46
CA GLY A 154 5.77 6.66 -0.64
C GLY A 154 5.30 8.02 -0.12
N GLY A 155 4.57 8.07 1.00
CA GLY A 155 4.17 9.30 1.66
C GLY A 155 5.34 10.02 2.35
N MET A 156 6.32 9.27 2.86
CA MET A 156 7.57 9.82 3.36
C MET A 156 8.37 10.45 2.20
N LEU A 157 8.46 9.75 1.06
CA LEU A 157 9.09 10.27 -0.15
C LEU A 157 8.38 11.55 -0.64
N ALA A 158 7.05 11.58 -0.67
CA ALA A 158 6.29 12.79 -1.05
C ALA A 158 6.58 13.98 -0.11
N SER A 159 6.67 13.71 1.19
CA SER A 159 7.03 14.73 2.20
C SER A 159 8.43 15.27 1.98
N TRP A 160 9.43 14.38 1.90
CA TRP A 160 10.84 14.76 1.69
C TRP A 160 11.07 15.44 0.35
N PHE A 161 10.36 14.99 -0.70
CA PHE A 161 10.42 15.61 -2.01
C PHE A 161 9.92 17.04 -1.97
N ARG A 162 8.77 17.33 -1.33
CA ARG A 162 8.29 18.71 -1.21
C ARG A 162 9.26 19.60 -0.45
N LEU A 163 9.97 19.07 0.54
CA LEU A 163 11.00 19.81 1.29
C LEU A 163 12.27 20.07 0.45
N LYS A 164 12.70 19.10 -0.38
CA LYS A 164 13.95 19.17 -1.15
C LYS A 164 13.80 19.80 -2.54
N TYR A 165 12.66 19.59 -3.19
CA TYR A 165 12.33 20.07 -4.53
C TYR A 165 11.07 20.96 -4.54
N PRO A 166 11.03 22.03 -3.73
CA PRO A 166 9.85 22.89 -3.63
C PRO A 166 9.56 23.69 -4.93
N HIS A 167 10.55 23.77 -5.82
CA HIS A 167 10.43 24.36 -7.15
C HIS A 167 9.78 23.41 -8.18
N VAL A 168 9.76 22.09 -7.92
CA VAL A 168 9.14 21.09 -8.80
C VAL A 168 7.70 20.81 -8.39
N ALA A 169 7.45 20.59 -7.10
CA ALA A 169 6.12 20.26 -6.57
C ALA A 169 5.55 21.40 -5.71
N LEU A 170 4.34 21.84 -6.02
CA LEU A 170 3.61 22.88 -5.29
C LEU A 170 3.20 22.40 -3.87
N GLY A 171 2.83 21.13 -3.74
CA GLY A 171 2.39 20.55 -2.48
C GLY A 171 2.55 19.03 -2.45
N ALA A 172 2.40 18.45 -1.27
CA ALA A 172 2.46 17.00 -1.05
C ALA A 172 1.27 16.51 -0.22
N LEU A 173 0.68 15.39 -0.65
CA LEU A 173 -0.25 14.59 0.15
C LEU A 173 0.47 13.33 0.64
N ALA A 174 0.89 13.37 1.89
CA ALA A 174 1.61 12.28 2.55
C ALA A 174 0.65 11.44 3.40
N SER A 175 0.05 10.42 2.79
CA SER A 175 -0.94 9.56 3.45
C SER A 175 -0.26 8.51 4.34
N SER A 176 -0.62 8.48 5.63
CA SER A 176 -0.11 7.51 6.60
C SER A 176 1.42 7.36 6.59
N ALA A 177 2.14 8.48 6.44
CA ALA A 177 3.59 8.51 6.32
C ALA A 177 4.26 8.55 7.71
N PRO A 178 5.01 7.52 8.13
CA PRO A 178 5.62 7.47 9.47
C PRO A 178 6.92 8.30 9.55
N ILE A 179 6.87 9.59 9.20
CA ILE A 179 8.05 10.48 9.11
C ILE A 179 8.74 10.76 10.47
N LEU A 180 8.08 10.44 11.59
CA LEU A 180 8.61 10.60 12.96
C LEU A 180 9.11 9.29 13.57
N TYR A 181 9.08 8.18 12.82
CA TYR A 181 9.41 6.85 13.34
C TYR A 181 10.89 6.53 13.15
N PHE A 182 11.75 7.47 13.57
CA PHE A 182 13.20 7.39 13.52
C PHE A 182 13.80 7.70 14.89
N ASP A 183 14.96 7.12 15.15
CA ASP A 183 15.75 7.32 16.37
C ASP A 183 14.88 7.15 17.63
N ASP A 184 15.00 8.08 18.59
CA ASP A 184 14.24 8.09 19.84
C ASP A 184 13.04 9.07 19.80
N ILE A 185 12.60 9.51 18.61
CA ILE A 185 11.47 10.45 18.47
C ILE A 185 10.15 9.78 18.87
N THR A 186 9.97 8.51 18.47
CA THR A 186 8.76 7.72 18.79
C THR A 186 9.15 6.52 19.66
N PRO A 187 8.37 6.18 20.71
CA PRO A 187 8.65 5.00 21.52
C PRO A 187 8.76 3.73 20.68
N GLN A 188 9.76 2.88 20.98
CA GLN A 188 10.01 1.64 20.21
C GLN A 188 8.79 0.70 20.14
N ASN A 189 7.97 0.69 21.20
CA ASN A 189 6.74 -0.11 21.27
C ASN A 189 5.50 0.61 20.73
N GLY A 190 5.63 1.82 20.19
CA GLY A 190 4.52 2.68 19.76
C GLY A 190 3.59 1.98 18.77
N TYR A 191 4.15 1.42 17.70
CA TYR A 191 3.41 0.69 16.67
C TYR A 191 2.56 -0.44 17.26
N TYR A 192 3.17 -1.35 18.02
CA TYR A 192 2.44 -2.48 18.62
C TYR A 192 1.49 -2.06 19.75
N SER A 193 1.73 -0.91 20.40
CA SER A 193 0.75 -0.33 21.32
C SER A 193 -0.50 0.14 20.58
N ILE A 194 -0.38 0.69 19.37
CA ILE A 194 -1.54 1.08 18.55
C ILE A 194 -2.25 -0.17 18.04
N VAL A 195 -1.53 -1.16 17.50
CA VAL A 195 -2.11 -2.46 17.11
C VAL A 195 -2.91 -3.07 18.26
N SER A 196 -2.36 -3.06 19.48
CA SER A 196 -3.07 -3.56 20.66
C SER A 196 -4.34 -2.77 20.98
N LYS A 197 -4.35 -1.46 20.72
CA LYS A 197 -5.54 -0.61 20.91
C LYS A 197 -6.62 -0.91 19.88
N ASP A 198 -6.25 -1.23 18.64
CA ASP A 198 -7.22 -1.59 17.60
C ASP A 198 -7.99 -2.85 17.96
N PHE A 199 -7.33 -3.83 18.59
CA PHE A 199 -7.98 -5.03 19.11
C PHE A 199 -8.75 -4.80 20.42
N LYS A 200 -8.41 -3.75 21.17
CA LYS A 200 -9.06 -3.40 22.44
C LYS A 200 -10.29 -2.51 22.26
N ALA A 201 -10.32 -1.69 21.20
CA ALA A 201 -11.36 -0.69 21.00
C ALA A 201 -12.74 -1.32 21.19
N ASN A 202 -13.55 -0.76 22.08
CA ASN A 202 -14.90 -1.23 22.29
C ASN A 202 -15.80 -0.43 21.34
N SER A 203 -16.73 -1.12 20.68
CA SER A 203 -17.80 -0.53 19.90
C SER A 203 -18.82 0.19 20.80
N VAL A 204 -18.40 1.26 21.48
CA VAL A 204 -19.26 2.25 22.09
C VAL A 204 -18.47 3.56 22.12
N THR A 205 -19.01 4.64 21.54
CA THR A 205 -18.54 6.05 21.71
C THR A 205 -17.54 6.67 20.73
N LEU A 206 -17.47 6.30 19.44
CA LEU A 206 -16.77 7.14 18.44
C LEU A 206 -17.67 7.73 17.34
N ALA A 207 -18.85 7.15 17.12
CA ALA A 207 -19.81 7.71 16.16
C ALA A 207 -20.37 9.10 16.60
N SER A 208 -20.34 9.46 17.89
CA SER A 208 -20.92 10.72 18.38
C SER A 208 -19.94 11.90 18.42
N ALA A 209 -18.62 11.67 18.45
CA ALA A 209 -17.64 12.73 18.64
C ALA A 209 -17.24 13.45 17.33
N THR A 210 -17.10 12.70 16.22
CA THR A 210 -16.68 13.27 14.93
C THR A 210 -17.75 14.19 14.32
N HIS A 211 -19.03 13.90 14.57
CA HIS A 211 -20.15 14.72 14.07
C HIS A 211 -20.25 16.11 14.71
N ARG A 212 -19.73 16.32 15.93
CA ARG A 212 -19.87 17.62 16.63
C ARG A 212 -18.84 18.66 16.15
N LYS A 213 -17.72 18.23 15.55
CA LYS A 213 -16.63 19.14 15.15
C LYS A 213 -16.78 19.67 13.71
N ILE A 214 -17.38 18.88 12.82
CA ILE A 214 -17.60 19.28 11.42
C ILE A 214 -18.73 20.32 11.28
N ARG A 215 -19.68 20.36 12.23
CA ARG A 215 -20.83 21.29 12.20
C ARG A 215 -20.48 22.76 12.44
N LYS A 216 -19.26 23.10 12.86
CA LYS A 216 -18.86 24.50 13.13
C LYS A 216 -18.05 25.15 12.01
N MET A 217 -17.91 24.50 10.85
CA MET A 217 -17.04 24.99 9.77
C MET A 217 -17.73 25.16 8.41
N SER A 218 -19.06 25.07 8.36
CA SER A 218 -19.85 25.36 7.15
C SER A 218 -21.01 26.27 7.53
N ASP A 219 -20.76 27.58 7.46
CA ASP A 219 -21.81 28.57 7.29
C ASP A 219 -21.42 29.38 6.04
N GLY A 220 -22.00 29.00 4.91
CA GLY A 220 -21.59 29.48 3.60
C GLY A 220 -21.99 28.51 2.49
N THR A 221 -23.30 28.44 2.24
CA THR A 221 -23.94 27.87 1.04
C THR A 221 -23.50 26.45 0.63
N ASP A 222 -24.21 25.42 1.09
CA ASP A 222 -23.95 24.05 0.62
C ASP A 222 -25.21 23.28 0.23
N THR A 223 -25.13 22.68 -0.93
CA THR A 223 -26.13 21.78 -1.51
C THR A 223 -26.04 20.49 -0.72
N GLN A 224 -27.14 20.02 -0.13
CA GLN A 224 -27.13 18.85 0.75
C GLN A 224 -26.65 17.57 0.02
N VAL A 225 -25.35 17.28 0.11
CA VAL A 225 -24.85 15.93 -0.15
C VAL A 225 -25.11 15.12 1.12
N LYS A 226 -26.20 14.34 1.12
CA LYS A 226 -26.44 13.30 2.12
C LYS A 226 -25.39 12.20 1.95
N VAL A 227 -24.24 12.34 2.61
CA VAL A 227 -23.33 11.21 2.82
C VAL A 227 -23.99 10.32 3.87
N GLN A 228 -24.64 9.25 3.43
CA GLN A 228 -25.20 8.23 4.30
C GLN A 228 -24.05 7.36 4.82
N ILE A 229 -23.32 7.86 5.84
CA ILE A 229 -22.30 7.06 6.53
C ILE A 229 -23.05 5.98 7.31
N VAL A 230 -22.99 4.75 6.82
CA VAL A 230 -23.52 3.57 7.52
C VAL A 230 -22.64 3.34 8.75
N ASN A 231 -23.04 3.95 9.87
CA ASN A 231 -22.46 3.72 11.19
C ASN A 231 -22.78 2.29 11.63
N LYS A 232 -21.87 1.35 11.33
CA LYS A 232 -21.88 0.02 11.93
C LYS A 232 -20.46 -0.42 12.31
N CYS A 233 -19.73 0.43 13.04
CA CYS A 233 -18.47 0.07 13.68
C CYS A 233 -18.75 -0.84 14.89
N LYS A 234 -19.00 -2.13 14.65
CA LYS A 234 -18.67 -3.18 15.64
C LYS A 234 -17.16 -3.43 15.52
N GLU A 235 -16.40 -2.47 16.01
CA GLU A 235 -14.95 -2.47 15.97
C GLU A 235 -14.46 -2.91 17.34
N ALA A 236 -13.90 -4.13 17.35
CA ALA A 236 -13.18 -4.79 18.45
C ALA A 236 -13.94 -5.14 19.74
N SER A 237 -13.33 -6.10 20.46
CA SER A 237 -13.93 -6.86 21.57
C SER A 237 -12.95 -6.98 22.72
N GLU A 238 -13.37 -6.53 23.91
CA GLU A 238 -12.55 -6.65 25.13
C GLU A 238 -12.21 -8.12 25.44
N THR A 239 -13.12 -9.07 25.20
CA THR A 239 -12.85 -10.50 25.44
C THR A 239 -11.82 -11.05 24.46
N CYS A 240 -11.88 -10.63 23.20
CA CYS A 240 -10.87 -10.94 22.19
C CYS A 240 -9.50 -10.41 22.62
N TYR A 241 -9.41 -9.13 22.97
CA TYR A 241 -8.18 -8.49 23.44
C TYR A 241 -7.58 -9.22 24.64
N GLN A 242 -8.38 -9.55 25.66
CA GLN A 242 -7.89 -10.26 26.84
C GLN A 242 -7.43 -11.69 26.52
N THR A 243 -8.08 -12.36 25.56
CA THR A 243 -7.67 -13.69 25.10
C THR A 243 -6.32 -13.63 24.38
N ILE A 244 -6.13 -12.67 23.48
CA ILE A 244 -4.84 -12.42 22.81
C ILE A 244 -3.76 -12.06 23.84
N LYS A 245 -4.07 -11.20 24.81
CA LYS A 245 -3.11 -10.79 25.84
C LYS A 245 -2.62 -11.97 26.68
N LYS A 246 -3.52 -12.89 27.07
CA LYS A 246 -3.19 -14.07 27.87
C LYS A 246 -2.50 -15.17 27.06
N SER A 247 -2.75 -15.26 25.75
CA SER A 247 -2.19 -16.34 24.93
C SER A 247 -0.66 -16.35 24.90
N TRP A 248 -0.02 -15.19 25.01
CA TRP A 248 1.45 -15.11 24.98
C TRP A 248 2.12 -15.92 26.08
N SER A 249 1.62 -15.87 27.31
CA SER A 249 2.15 -16.66 28.43
C SER A 249 1.74 -18.13 28.34
N GLU A 250 0.54 -18.42 27.81
CA GLU A 250 0.09 -19.81 27.60
C GLU A 250 0.93 -20.52 26.52
N ILE A 251 1.35 -19.81 25.47
CA ILE A 251 2.27 -20.36 24.46
C ILE A 251 3.61 -20.74 25.11
N ASP A 252 4.19 -19.84 25.93
CA ASP A 252 5.47 -20.11 26.59
C ASP A 252 5.34 -21.26 27.61
N LYS A 253 4.24 -21.28 28.36
CA LYS A 253 3.92 -22.36 29.29
C LYS A 253 3.79 -23.70 28.57
N ALA A 254 3.02 -23.76 27.49
CA ALA A 254 2.85 -24.97 26.69
C ALA A 254 4.19 -25.43 26.11
N ALA A 255 5.00 -24.52 25.56
CA ALA A 255 6.31 -24.83 24.98
C ALA A 255 7.32 -25.37 26.02
N SER A 256 7.21 -24.97 27.29
CA SER A 256 8.10 -25.43 28.37
C SER A 256 7.88 -26.89 28.79
N GLN A 257 6.73 -27.48 28.45
CA GLN A 257 6.40 -28.85 28.82
C GLN A 257 7.11 -29.87 27.91
N PRO A 258 7.39 -31.10 28.38
CA PRO A 258 7.89 -32.17 27.54
C PRO A 258 6.95 -32.42 26.34
N GLY A 259 7.49 -32.35 25.12
CA GLY A 259 6.69 -32.47 23.89
C GLY A 259 5.81 -31.25 23.56
N GLY A 260 5.89 -30.17 24.34
CA GLY A 260 5.05 -28.98 24.23
C GLY A 260 5.09 -28.29 22.87
N LEU A 261 6.28 -28.16 22.26
CA LEU A 261 6.42 -27.61 20.91
C LEU A 261 5.75 -28.48 19.83
N SER A 262 5.76 -29.81 20.00
CA SER A 262 5.05 -30.72 19.10
C SER A 262 3.54 -30.60 19.25
N SER A 263 3.06 -30.42 20.49
CA SER A 263 1.65 -30.12 20.75
C SER A 263 1.22 -28.80 20.12
N LEU A 264 2.02 -27.73 20.28
CA LEU A 264 1.76 -26.44 19.64
C LEU A 264 1.78 -26.51 18.10
N THR A 265 2.70 -27.28 17.54
CA THR A 265 2.80 -27.55 16.09
C THR A 265 1.48 -28.15 15.57
N LYS A 266 0.92 -29.12 16.29
CA LYS A 266 -0.35 -29.77 15.94
C LYS A 266 -1.55 -28.84 16.14
N GLU A 267 -1.60 -28.14 17.27
CA GLU A 267 -2.67 -27.21 17.64
C GLU A 267 -2.83 -26.10 16.59
N PHE A 268 -1.73 -25.42 16.26
CA PHE A 268 -1.73 -24.32 15.29
C PHE A 268 -1.61 -24.78 13.84
N LYS A 269 -1.55 -26.09 13.59
CA LYS A 269 -1.33 -26.71 12.27
C LYS A 269 -0.23 -25.97 11.49
N THR A 270 0.94 -25.86 12.10
CA THR A 270 2.06 -25.13 11.52
C THR A 270 2.60 -25.89 10.31
N CYS A 271 3.09 -25.17 9.30
CA CYS A 271 3.58 -25.79 8.06
C CYS A 271 4.90 -26.53 8.25
N ARG A 272 5.62 -26.23 9.33
CA ARG A 272 6.85 -26.88 9.75
C ARG A 272 6.83 -27.07 11.27
N PRO A 273 7.51 -28.10 11.81
CA PRO A 273 7.64 -28.28 13.25
C PRO A 273 8.28 -27.07 13.92
N LEU A 274 7.68 -26.59 15.01
CA LEU A 274 8.23 -25.46 15.78
C LEU A 274 9.49 -25.88 16.51
N THR A 275 10.55 -25.08 16.39
CA THR A 275 11.80 -25.29 17.16
C THR A 275 11.83 -24.41 18.42
N LYS A 276 11.09 -23.30 18.41
CA LYS A 276 11.01 -22.34 19.53
C LYS A 276 9.62 -21.71 19.61
N SER A 277 9.16 -21.36 20.82
CA SER A 277 7.89 -20.63 21.00
C SER A 277 7.90 -19.27 20.31
N SER A 278 9.09 -18.66 20.15
CA SER A 278 9.28 -17.37 19.49
C SER A 278 8.84 -17.36 18.02
N GLU A 279 8.90 -18.51 17.32
CA GLU A 279 8.47 -18.62 15.91
C GLU A 279 6.97 -18.35 15.79
N LEU A 280 6.17 -19.10 16.56
CA LEU A 280 4.72 -18.91 16.62
C LEU A 280 4.35 -17.51 17.10
N LYS A 281 5.03 -17.01 18.14
CA LYS A 281 4.75 -15.65 18.66
C LYS A 281 5.07 -14.56 17.65
N ALA A 282 6.17 -14.69 16.91
CA ALA A 282 6.55 -13.75 15.86
C ALA A 282 5.55 -13.77 14.71
N TYR A 283 5.07 -14.95 14.31
CA TYR A 283 4.05 -15.10 13.29
C TYR A 283 2.74 -14.42 13.70
N LEU A 284 2.19 -14.76 14.88
CA LEU A 284 0.94 -14.17 15.38
C LEU A 284 1.07 -12.64 15.54
N LYS A 285 2.21 -12.16 16.05
CA LYS A 285 2.49 -10.72 16.17
C LYS A 285 2.45 -10.01 14.81
N LYS A 286 3.03 -10.61 13.76
CA LYS A 286 2.97 -10.08 12.38
C LYS A 286 1.55 -10.13 11.82
N MET A 287 0.81 -11.21 12.08
CA MET A 287 -0.58 -11.33 11.66
C MET A 287 -1.46 -10.23 12.27
N TYR A 288 -1.40 -10.03 13.59
CA TYR A 288 -2.19 -8.99 14.26
C TYR A 288 -1.85 -7.59 13.75
N ALA A 289 -0.56 -7.29 13.52
CA ALA A 289 -0.14 -6.03 12.92
C ALA A 289 -0.72 -5.84 11.51
N HIS A 290 -0.63 -6.87 10.66
CA HIS A 290 -1.19 -6.83 9.31
C HIS A 290 -2.71 -6.63 9.33
N VAL A 291 -3.41 -7.40 10.18
CA VAL A 291 -4.86 -7.30 10.36
C VAL A 291 -5.27 -5.89 10.80
N ALA A 292 -4.54 -5.27 11.73
CA ALA A 292 -4.79 -3.90 12.15
C ALA A 292 -4.51 -2.88 11.02
N GLN A 293 -3.38 -3.03 10.33
CA GLN A 293 -2.97 -2.12 9.25
C GLN A 293 -3.94 -2.08 8.07
N TYR A 294 -4.53 -3.22 7.74
CA TYR A 294 -5.51 -3.35 6.64
C TYR A 294 -6.95 -3.46 7.15
N ASN A 295 -7.24 -2.88 8.32
CA ASN A 295 -8.58 -2.91 8.89
C ASN A 295 -9.53 -1.91 8.22
N HIS A 296 -10.04 -2.25 7.03
CA HIS A 296 -10.94 -1.39 6.27
C HIS A 296 -12.17 -2.15 5.72
N PRO A 297 -13.25 -1.43 5.38
CA PRO A 297 -14.40 -2.03 4.70
C PRO A 297 -14.04 -2.59 3.32
N PRO A 298 -14.77 -3.62 2.86
CA PRO A 298 -15.90 -4.27 3.55
C PRO A 298 -15.48 -5.35 4.54
N ASP A 299 -14.22 -5.77 4.56
CA ASP A 299 -13.80 -7.01 5.22
C ASP A 299 -13.58 -6.87 6.73
N TYR A 300 -13.11 -5.70 7.21
CA TYR A 300 -12.82 -5.44 8.63
C TYR A 300 -12.10 -6.61 9.34
N PRO A 301 -10.87 -6.95 8.92
CA PRO A 301 -10.15 -8.15 9.38
C PRO A 301 -9.95 -8.23 10.91
N VAL A 302 -9.90 -7.11 11.65
CA VAL A 302 -9.86 -7.14 13.13
C VAL A 302 -11.14 -7.78 13.67
N THR A 303 -12.29 -7.38 13.11
CA THR A 303 -13.60 -7.93 13.46
C THR A 303 -13.71 -9.40 13.08
N ILE A 304 -13.14 -9.83 11.94
CA ILE A 304 -13.09 -11.25 11.55
C ILE A 304 -12.33 -12.08 12.59
N VAL A 305 -11.11 -11.66 12.94
CA VAL A 305 -10.28 -12.37 13.93
C VAL A 305 -10.99 -12.43 15.28
N CYS A 306 -11.48 -11.31 15.77
CA CYS A 306 -12.13 -11.26 17.08
C CYS A 306 -13.45 -12.04 17.12
N SER A 307 -14.24 -12.02 16.05
CA SER A 307 -15.46 -12.84 15.96
C SER A 307 -15.14 -14.33 16.03
N GLY A 308 -14.02 -14.77 15.42
CA GLY A 308 -13.54 -16.14 15.55
C GLY A 308 -13.12 -16.49 16.98
N ILE A 309 -12.36 -15.62 17.65
CA ILE A 309 -11.90 -15.83 19.03
C ILE A 309 -13.08 -15.89 20.01
N ASP A 310 -14.00 -14.94 19.92
CA ASP A 310 -15.15 -14.85 20.82
C ASP A 310 -16.23 -15.89 20.52
N GLY A 311 -16.34 -16.32 19.26
CA GLY A 311 -17.27 -17.37 18.81
C GLY A 311 -16.79 -18.80 19.06
N ALA A 312 -15.58 -18.98 19.59
CA ALA A 312 -15.06 -20.29 19.93
C ALA A 312 -15.87 -20.95 21.07
N PRO A 313 -15.88 -22.31 21.17
CA PRO A 313 -16.61 -23.02 22.22
C PRO A 313 -16.27 -22.52 23.63
N SER A 314 -17.26 -22.51 24.52
CA SER A 314 -17.10 -21.96 25.88
C SER A 314 -16.04 -22.71 26.72
N ASN A 315 -15.85 -24.00 26.45
CA ASN A 315 -14.84 -24.86 27.07
C ASN A 315 -13.48 -24.84 26.36
N ALA A 316 -13.33 -24.14 25.23
CA ALA A 316 -12.07 -24.05 24.51
C ALA A 316 -11.00 -23.34 25.35
N SER A 317 -9.80 -23.90 25.35
CA SER A 317 -8.59 -23.30 25.89
C SER A 317 -8.25 -22.01 25.17
N ILE A 318 -7.42 -21.16 25.80
CA ILE A 318 -6.97 -19.90 25.19
C ILE A 318 -6.28 -20.16 23.84
N LEU A 319 -5.48 -21.22 23.72
CA LEU A 319 -4.75 -21.52 22.49
C LEU A 319 -5.70 -21.95 21.36
N GLU A 320 -6.70 -22.79 21.67
CA GLU A 320 -7.75 -23.17 20.72
C GLU A 320 -8.53 -21.94 20.22
N LYS A 321 -8.89 -21.01 21.11
CA LYS A 321 -9.57 -19.76 20.72
C LYS A 321 -8.74 -18.92 19.77
N ILE A 322 -7.44 -18.79 20.02
CA ILE A 322 -6.51 -18.08 19.13
C ILE A 322 -6.43 -18.79 17.78
N PHE A 323 -6.37 -20.11 17.76
CA PHE A 323 -6.36 -20.88 16.53
C PHE A 323 -7.65 -20.67 15.72
N VAL A 324 -8.83 -20.67 16.35
CA VAL A 324 -10.10 -20.36 15.67
C VAL A 324 -10.08 -18.96 15.05
N GLY A 325 -9.55 -17.96 15.77
CA GLY A 325 -9.35 -16.61 15.23
C GLY A 325 -8.41 -16.55 14.02
N LEU A 326 -7.31 -17.30 14.06
CA LEU A 326 -6.37 -17.45 12.95
C LEU A 326 -7.04 -18.10 11.73
N VAL A 327 -7.81 -19.17 11.93
CA VAL A 327 -8.56 -19.86 10.88
C VAL A 327 -9.62 -18.95 10.25
N ALA A 328 -10.33 -18.17 11.06
CA ALA A 328 -11.33 -17.22 10.58
C ALA A 328 -10.72 -16.20 9.59
N TYR A 329 -9.51 -15.71 9.88
CA TYR A 329 -8.80 -14.76 9.03
C TYR A 329 -8.16 -15.39 7.79
N ARG A 330 -7.43 -16.50 7.97
CA ARG A 330 -6.68 -17.17 6.88
C ARG A 330 -7.55 -18.02 5.96
N ARG A 331 -8.81 -18.27 6.33
CA ARG A 331 -9.73 -19.18 5.63
C ARG A 331 -9.17 -20.62 5.60
N ASN A 332 -9.62 -21.43 4.66
CA ASN A 332 -9.23 -22.84 4.59
C ASN A 332 -7.81 -22.98 4.00
N SER A 333 -6.87 -23.46 4.82
CA SER A 333 -5.49 -23.74 4.40
C SER A 333 -5.06 -25.13 4.89
N SER A 334 -4.14 -25.78 4.18
CA SER A 334 -3.53 -27.05 4.59
C SER A 334 -2.67 -26.88 5.86
N CYS A 335 -2.09 -25.69 6.06
CA CYS A 335 -1.35 -25.28 7.25
C CYS A 335 -1.40 -23.75 7.42
N TYR A 336 -1.23 -23.24 8.65
CA TYR A 336 -1.57 -21.84 8.96
C TYR A 336 -0.38 -20.96 9.31
N VAL A 337 0.71 -21.52 9.82
CA VAL A 337 1.87 -20.79 10.34
C VAL A 337 3.10 -21.16 9.54
N ASP A 338 3.87 -20.16 9.14
CA ASP A 338 5.11 -20.32 8.35
C ASP A 338 4.90 -21.06 7.01
N GLU A 339 3.79 -20.75 6.33
CA GLU A 339 3.57 -21.15 4.95
C GLU A 339 4.73 -20.67 4.08
N PRO A 340 5.27 -21.50 3.16
CA PRO A 340 6.23 -21.04 2.18
C PRO A 340 5.61 -19.86 1.44
N ARG A 341 6.19 -18.67 1.60
CA ARG A 341 5.77 -17.52 0.82
C ARG A 341 5.99 -17.86 -0.65
N SER A 342 4.92 -18.12 -1.39
CA SER A 342 4.87 -17.84 -2.84
C SER A 342 4.66 -16.34 -3.02
N ILE A 343 5.59 -15.54 -2.48
CA ILE A 343 5.67 -14.11 -2.72
C ILE A 343 7.08 -13.88 -3.26
N PRO A 344 7.23 -13.31 -4.48
CA PRO A 344 8.55 -13.02 -5.03
C PRO A 344 9.29 -12.13 -4.04
N GLU A 345 10.57 -12.41 -3.81
CA GLU A 345 11.48 -11.72 -2.89
C GLU A 345 11.43 -10.19 -3.04
N THR A 346 10.45 -9.55 -2.40
CA THR A 346 10.23 -8.11 -2.38
C THR A 346 9.51 -7.77 -1.06
N SER A 347 10.32 -7.59 -0.02
CA SER A 347 9.99 -6.80 1.17
C SER A 347 11.14 -5.85 1.42
#